data_AF-A0A2T9YIC7-F1
#
_entry.id   AF-A0A2T9YIC7-F1
#
_cell.length_a   1.000
_cell.length_b   1.000
_cell.length_c   1.000
_cell.angle_alpha   90.00
_cell.angle_beta   90.00
_cell.angle_gamma   90.00
#
_symmetry.space_group_name_H-M   'P 1'
#
loop_
_entity.id
_entity.type
_entity.pdbx_description
1 polymer ?
#
loop_
_entity_poly.entity_id
_entity_poly.type
_entity_poly.pdbx_seq_one_letter_code
_entity_poly.pdbx_strand_id
1 'polypeptide(L)'
;MDHNEETPNSFKIRVESDAELGAEEAALLLIEYTENYPEEAPKYDIELVDSIRLNQSDIIAFKDSLKELIGDCLGMAMVYTMAYGLKESMTARIIQKEEEKTRMENERLDKEIALEQQKFIGTPVTTETFNVWKQTFEEELAAEQSLGKLEIKKADSKKLKLNGRELFEQDRTLANSDTIFIAEGGDQVPLKV
;
A
#
# COMPACT_ATOMS: atom_id res chain seq x y z
N MET A 1 -18.99 -35.16 -31.71
CA MET A 1 -19.99 -35.99 -31.04
C MET A 1 -19.34 -36.39 -29.72
N ASP A 2 -19.40 -35.52 -28.73
CA ASP A 2 -18.89 -35.80 -27.40
C ASP A 2 -19.99 -36.53 -26.64
N HIS A 3 -19.84 -37.85 -26.53
CA HIS A 3 -20.67 -38.68 -25.68
C HIS A 3 -20.31 -38.38 -24.23
N ASN A 4 -21.09 -37.52 -23.58
CA ASN A 4 -21.16 -37.45 -22.13
C ASN A 4 -21.94 -38.68 -21.64
N GLU A 5 -21.27 -39.83 -21.56
CA GLU A 5 -21.79 -41.00 -20.86
C GLU A 5 -21.73 -40.71 -19.36
N GLU A 6 -22.80 -40.10 -18.83
CA GLU A 6 -23.03 -40.05 -17.40
C GLU A 6 -23.24 -41.48 -16.91
N THR A 7 -22.20 -42.08 -16.33
CA THR A 7 -22.35 -43.36 -15.66
C THR A 7 -23.34 -43.18 -14.50
N PRO A 8 -24.28 -44.11 -14.28
CA PRO A 8 -25.36 -43.96 -13.30
C PRO A 8 -24.87 -43.82 -11.85
N ASN A 9 -23.58 -44.07 -11.60
CA ASN A 9 -22.94 -44.05 -10.29
C ASN A 9 -22.02 -42.85 -10.07
N SER A 10 -22.09 -41.83 -10.94
CA SER A 10 -21.30 -40.61 -10.83
C SER A 10 -22.18 -39.38 -10.58
N PHE A 11 -21.70 -38.44 -9.77
CA PHE A 11 -22.39 -37.18 -9.50
C PHE A 11 -21.39 -36.09 -9.10
N LYS A 12 -21.84 -34.84 -9.13
CA LYS A 12 -21.04 -33.68 -8.77
C LYS A 12 -21.66 -32.96 -7.58
N ILE A 13 -20.84 -32.57 -6.61
CA ILE A 13 -21.23 -31.77 -5.45
C ILE A 13 -20.60 -30.39 -5.60
N ARG A 14 -21.42 -29.34 -5.61
CA ARG A 14 -20.92 -27.97 -5.46
C ARG A 14 -20.65 -27.70 -3.99
N VAL A 15 -19.40 -27.35 -3.69
CA VAL A 15 -18.92 -27.00 -2.36
C VAL A 15 -18.57 -25.51 -2.37
N GLU A 16 -19.19 -24.77 -1.47
CA GLU A 16 -19.02 -23.32 -1.33
C GLU A 16 -18.19 -23.03 -0.08
N SER A 17 -17.24 -22.12 -0.20
CA SER A 17 -16.44 -21.63 0.93
C SER A 17 -17.30 -20.80 1.90
N ASP A 18 -17.02 -20.90 3.20
CA ASP A 18 -17.66 -20.07 4.24
C ASP A 18 -16.87 -18.78 4.53
N ALA A 19 -15.83 -18.49 3.74
CA ALA A 19 -14.98 -17.34 3.99
C ALA A 19 -15.79 -16.03 3.79
N GLU A 20 -15.96 -15.26 4.87
CA GLU A 20 -16.69 -13.99 4.89
C GLU A 20 -15.82 -12.84 4.32
N LEU A 21 -15.29 -13.03 3.12
CA LEU A 21 -14.34 -12.13 2.44
C LEU A 21 -14.93 -11.52 1.15
N GLY A 22 -16.26 -11.53 1.02
CA GLY A 22 -17.01 -10.87 -0.04
C GLY A 22 -16.94 -11.51 -1.43
N ALA A 23 -16.16 -12.58 -1.60
CA ALA A 23 -16.12 -13.38 -2.82
C ALA A 23 -16.64 -14.80 -2.52
N GLU A 24 -17.73 -15.18 -3.18
CA GLU A 24 -18.24 -16.55 -3.15
C GLU A 24 -17.34 -17.42 -4.01
N GLU A 25 -16.46 -18.20 -3.38
CA GLU A 25 -15.61 -19.17 -4.08
C GLU A 25 -16.17 -20.57 -3.92
N ALA A 26 -16.28 -21.29 -5.04
CA ALA A 26 -16.83 -22.64 -5.07
C ALA A 26 -15.86 -23.64 -5.72
N ALA A 27 -16.10 -24.92 -5.46
CA ALA A 27 -15.47 -26.03 -6.15
C ALA A 27 -16.51 -27.10 -6.44
N LEU A 28 -16.32 -27.83 -7.53
CA LEU A 28 -17.06 -29.04 -7.83
C LEU A 28 -16.23 -30.25 -7.40
N LEU A 29 -16.78 -31.03 -6.50
CA LEU A 29 -16.27 -32.35 -6.13
C LEU A 29 -17.00 -33.39 -6.97
N LEU A 30 -16.29 -33.99 -7.92
CA LEU A 30 -16.78 -35.07 -8.76
C LEU A 30 -16.54 -36.38 -8.04
N ILE A 31 -17.58 -37.20 -7.91
CA ILE A 31 -17.50 -38.50 -7.21
C ILE A 31 -18.09 -39.57 -8.12
N GLU A 32 -17.36 -40.67 -8.27
CA GLU A 32 -17.81 -41.89 -8.94
C GLU A 32 -17.67 -43.06 -7.94
N TYR A 33 -18.81 -43.68 -7.61
CA TYR A 33 -18.82 -44.82 -6.70
C TYR A 33 -18.14 -46.04 -7.34
N THR A 34 -17.27 -46.69 -6.57
CA THR A 34 -16.69 -47.99 -6.90
C THR A 34 -17.67 -49.11 -6.52
N GLU A 35 -17.54 -50.29 -7.14
CA GLU A 35 -18.41 -51.44 -6.85
C GLU A 35 -18.33 -51.90 -5.38
N ASN A 36 -17.20 -51.62 -4.73
CA ASN A 36 -16.89 -52.06 -3.37
C ASN A 36 -16.97 -50.92 -2.34
N TYR A 37 -17.58 -49.78 -2.67
CA TYR A 37 -17.82 -48.70 -1.71
C TYR A 37 -18.82 -49.17 -0.62
N PRO A 38 -18.60 -48.87 0.68
CA PRO A 38 -17.59 -47.98 1.27
C PRO A 38 -16.27 -48.64 1.71
N GLU A 39 -16.08 -49.94 1.43
CA GLU A 39 -14.84 -50.66 1.76
C GLU A 39 -13.66 -50.20 0.90
N GLU A 40 -13.94 -49.72 -0.32
CA GLU A 40 -12.98 -49.09 -1.22
C GLU A 40 -13.32 -47.60 -1.43
N ALA A 41 -12.28 -46.77 -1.54
CA ALA A 41 -12.44 -45.34 -1.79
C ALA A 41 -13.14 -45.06 -3.14
N PRO A 42 -14.04 -44.08 -3.21
CA PRO A 42 -14.61 -43.66 -4.48
C PRO A 42 -13.54 -42.98 -5.34
N LYS A 43 -13.70 -43.01 -6.67
CA LYS A 43 -12.90 -42.14 -7.53
C LYS A 43 -13.42 -40.72 -7.38
N TYR A 44 -12.51 -39.77 -7.24
CA TYR A 44 -12.88 -38.37 -7.08
C TYR A 44 -11.96 -37.44 -7.85
N ASP A 45 -12.53 -36.31 -8.27
CA ASP A 45 -11.78 -35.20 -8.85
C ASP A 45 -12.32 -33.86 -8.32
N ILE A 46 -11.49 -32.82 -8.38
CA ILE A 46 -11.84 -31.49 -7.87
C ILE A 46 -11.63 -30.48 -9.00
N GLU A 47 -12.71 -29.80 -9.36
CA GLU A 47 -12.69 -28.69 -10.31
C GLU A 47 -12.99 -27.39 -9.57
N LEU A 48 -12.17 -26.35 -9.75
CA LEU A 48 -12.43 -25.05 -9.16
C LEU A 48 -13.45 -24.29 -10.02
N VAL A 49 -14.43 -23.65 -9.38
CA VAL A 49 -15.50 -22.89 -10.04
C VAL A 49 -15.65 -21.53 -9.37
N ASP A 50 -15.61 -20.46 -10.15
CA ASP A 50 -15.70 -19.09 -9.63
C ASP A 50 -14.61 -18.74 -8.61
N SER A 51 -13.47 -19.43 -8.64
CA SER A 51 -12.34 -19.18 -7.75
C SER A 51 -11.37 -18.15 -8.33
N ILE A 52 -11.13 -17.06 -7.61
CA ILE A 52 -10.16 -16.02 -7.97
C ILE A 52 -8.87 -16.21 -7.17
N ARG A 53 -8.97 -16.73 -5.96
CA ARG A 53 -7.88 -16.83 -4.99
C ARG A 53 -7.22 -18.20 -5.06
N LEU A 54 -7.94 -19.25 -5.44
CA LEU A 54 -7.45 -20.63 -5.50
C LEU A 54 -6.80 -20.96 -6.85
N ASN A 55 -5.73 -21.75 -6.81
CA ASN A 55 -4.91 -22.16 -7.94
C ASN A 55 -4.80 -23.69 -8.04
N GLN A 56 -4.21 -24.19 -9.14
CA GLN A 56 -3.94 -25.62 -9.32
C GLN A 56 -3.09 -26.24 -8.20
N SER A 57 -2.17 -25.49 -7.60
CA SER A 57 -1.39 -25.94 -6.45
C SER A 57 -2.25 -26.22 -5.23
N ASP A 58 -3.34 -25.47 -5.06
CA ASP A 58 -4.26 -25.63 -3.93
C ASP A 58 -5.12 -26.87 -4.14
N ILE A 59 -5.50 -27.20 -5.39
CA ILE A 59 -6.16 -28.48 -5.71
C ILE A 59 -5.32 -29.67 -5.28
N ILE A 60 -4.00 -29.62 -5.49
CA ILE A 60 -3.09 -30.69 -5.07
C ILE A 60 -3.12 -30.84 -3.54
N ALA A 61 -3.06 -29.71 -2.81
CA ALA A 61 -3.15 -29.72 -1.35
C ALA A 61 -4.51 -30.28 -0.86
N PHE A 62 -5.62 -29.87 -1.49
CA PHE A 62 -6.95 -30.38 -1.16
C PHE A 62 -7.06 -31.89 -1.42
N LYS A 63 -6.50 -32.38 -2.53
CA LYS A 63 -6.45 -33.81 -2.82
C LYS A 63 -5.64 -34.57 -1.79
N ASP A 64 -4.57 -33.99 -1.26
CA ASP A 64 -3.74 -34.61 -0.21
C ASP A 64 -4.51 -34.69 1.12
N SER A 65 -5.13 -33.58 1.56
CA SER A 65 -6.01 -33.57 2.73
C SER A 65 -7.17 -34.56 2.61
N LEU A 66 -7.78 -34.68 1.42
CA LEU A 66 -8.84 -35.66 1.19
C LEU A 66 -8.34 -37.10 1.24
N LYS A 67 -7.11 -37.41 0.81
CA LYS A 67 -6.56 -38.77 0.93
C LYS A 67 -6.41 -39.21 2.38
N GLU A 68 -5.97 -38.30 3.24
CA GLU A 68 -5.89 -38.55 4.68
C GLU A 68 -7.27 -38.85 5.26
N LEU A 69 -8.26 -37.99 4.97
CA LEU A 69 -9.66 -38.18 5.39
C LEU A 69 -10.26 -39.49 4.88
N ILE A 70 -9.97 -39.87 3.62
CA ILE A 70 -10.44 -41.12 3.03
C ILE A 70 -9.86 -42.32 3.78
N GLY A 71 -8.56 -42.29 4.11
CA GLY A 71 -7.90 -43.37 4.85
C GLY A 71 -8.57 -43.66 6.20
N ASP A 72 -8.97 -42.62 6.90
CA ASP A 72 -9.65 -42.72 8.21
C ASP A 72 -11.12 -43.16 8.10
N CYS A 73 -11.76 -42.93 6.95
CA CYS A 73 -13.17 -43.22 6.73
C CYS A 73 -13.44 -44.51 5.95
N LEU A 74 -12.42 -45.32 5.64
CA LEU A 74 -12.59 -46.61 4.98
C LEU A 74 -13.52 -47.54 5.80
N GLY A 75 -14.45 -48.19 5.12
CA GLY A 75 -15.49 -49.02 5.76
C GLY A 75 -16.71 -48.22 6.26
N MET A 76 -16.74 -46.90 6.04
CA MET A 76 -17.87 -46.02 6.37
C MET A 76 -18.22 -45.11 5.18
N ALA A 77 -19.46 -44.63 5.14
CA ALA A 77 -19.86 -43.68 4.13
C ALA A 77 -19.12 -42.34 4.31
N MET A 78 -18.28 -41.96 3.34
CA MET A 78 -17.32 -40.86 3.45
C MET A 78 -17.62 -39.63 2.56
N VAL A 79 -18.59 -39.71 1.65
CA VAL A 79 -18.92 -38.63 0.69
C VAL A 79 -19.17 -37.28 1.37
N TYR A 80 -19.97 -37.27 2.44
CA TYR A 80 -20.25 -36.05 3.20
C TYR A 80 -18.98 -35.52 3.87
N THR A 81 -18.19 -36.40 4.49
CA THR A 81 -16.91 -36.06 5.11
C THR A 81 -15.93 -35.46 4.10
N MET A 82 -15.90 -35.98 2.86
CA MET A 82 -15.09 -35.42 1.78
C MET A 82 -15.56 -34.03 1.37
N ALA A 83 -16.87 -33.84 1.16
CA ALA A 83 -17.42 -32.53 0.79
C ALA A 83 -17.17 -31.49 1.91
N TYR A 84 -17.36 -31.88 3.17
CA TYR A 84 -17.10 -31.04 4.32
C TYR A 84 -15.61 -30.73 4.51
N GLY A 85 -14.74 -31.74 4.42
CA GLY A 85 -13.28 -31.57 4.50
C GLY A 85 -12.73 -30.68 3.38
N LEU A 86 -13.31 -30.77 2.18
CA LEU A 86 -13.00 -29.85 1.08
C LEU A 86 -13.43 -28.42 1.41
N LYS A 87 -14.65 -28.22 1.94
CA LYS A 87 -15.15 -26.90 2.37
C LYS A 87 -14.21 -26.24 3.38
N GLU A 88 -13.82 -26.98 4.42
CA GLU A 88 -12.91 -26.48 5.47
C GLU A 88 -11.53 -26.14 4.90
N SER A 89 -10.97 -27.03 4.07
CA SER A 89 -9.65 -26.82 3.45
C SER A 89 -9.65 -25.60 2.52
N MET A 90 -10.71 -25.42 1.73
CA MET A 90 -10.89 -24.23 0.89
C MET A 90 -10.97 -22.96 1.74
N THR A 91 -11.83 -22.96 2.74
CA THR A 91 -12.04 -21.79 3.62
C THR A 91 -10.73 -21.38 4.31
N ALA A 92 -10.00 -22.34 4.88
CA ALA A 92 -8.71 -22.10 5.52
C ALA A 92 -7.67 -21.54 4.52
N ARG A 93 -7.62 -22.09 3.30
CA ARG A 93 -6.67 -21.63 2.28
C ARG A 93 -6.96 -20.23 1.78
N ILE A 94 -8.24 -19.88 1.67
CA ILE A 94 -8.72 -18.56 1.25
C ILE A 94 -8.35 -17.50 2.30
N ILE A 95 -8.57 -17.81 3.58
CA ILE A 95 -8.19 -16.93 4.69
C ILE A 95 -6.67 -16.71 4.70
N GLN A 96 -5.87 -17.78 4.62
CA GLN A 96 -4.41 -17.66 4.61
C GLN A 96 -3.88 -16.76 3.48
N LYS A 97 -4.46 -16.87 2.28
CA LYS A 97 -4.07 -16.02 1.14
C LYS A 97 -4.42 -14.56 1.34
N GLU A 98 -5.56 -14.27 1.98
CA GLU A 98 -5.93 -12.89 2.31
C GLU A 98 -5.02 -12.29 3.37
N GLU A 99 -4.71 -13.06 4.41
CA GLU A 99 -3.81 -12.62 5.48
C GLU A 99 -2.41 -12.34 4.93
N GLU A 100 -1.89 -13.20 4.05
CA GLU A 100 -0.60 -12.98 3.41
C GLU A 100 -0.62 -11.74 2.51
N LYS A 101 -1.67 -11.55 1.71
CA LYS A 101 -1.82 -10.36 0.87
C LYS A 101 -1.86 -9.09 1.72
N THR A 102 -2.62 -9.10 2.81
CA THR A 102 -2.75 -7.96 3.73
C THR A 102 -1.42 -7.67 4.44
N ARG A 103 -0.71 -8.72 4.86
CA ARG A 103 0.61 -8.60 5.47
C ARG A 103 1.64 -7.99 4.52
N MET A 104 1.66 -8.44 3.26
CA MET A 104 2.57 -7.88 2.25
C MET A 104 2.27 -6.42 1.94
N GLU A 105 0.99 -6.02 1.85
CA GLU A 105 0.63 -4.63 1.61
C GLU A 105 0.99 -3.73 2.81
N ASN A 106 0.74 -4.20 4.03
CA ASN A 106 1.16 -3.47 5.23
C ASN A 106 2.67 -3.31 5.29
N GLU A 107 3.43 -4.37 5.02
CA GLU A 107 4.91 -4.28 5.00
C GLU A 107 5.41 -3.31 3.91
N ARG A 108 4.73 -3.26 2.76
CA ARG A 108 5.03 -2.30 1.70
C ARG A 108 4.80 -0.87 2.17
N LEU A 109 3.66 -0.63 2.80
CA LEU A 109 3.29 0.68 3.34
C LEU A 109 4.26 1.12 4.45
N ASP A 110 4.63 0.22 5.37
CA ASP A 110 5.59 0.50 6.43
C ASP A 110 6.98 0.88 5.88
N LYS A 111 7.42 0.25 4.79
CA LYS A 111 8.67 0.62 4.10
C LYS A 111 8.59 2.00 3.47
N GLU A 112 7.46 2.36 2.87
CA GLU A 112 7.25 3.70 2.30
C GLU A 112 7.26 4.76 3.39
N ILE A 113 6.53 4.53 4.49
CA ILE A 113 6.50 5.43 5.66
C ILE A 113 7.90 5.57 6.28
N ALA A 114 8.66 4.49 6.43
CA ALA A 114 10.02 4.54 6.97
C ALA A 114 10.96 5.38 6.09
N LEU A 115 10.81 5.30 4.77
CA LEU A 115 11.60 6.08 3.82
C LEU A 115 11.23 7.57 3.83
N GLU A 116 9.95 7.88 4.03
CA GLU A 116 9.49 9.26 4.26
C GLU A 116 9.98 9.80 5.60
N GLN A 117 9.89 9.02 6.67
CA GLN A 117 10.41 9.38 7.99
C GLN A 117 11.91 9.66 7.92
N GLN A 118 12.70 8.86 7.19
CA GLN A 118 14.13 9.11 7.03
C GLN A 118 14.42 10.46 6.35
N LYS A 119 13.59 10.90 5.40
CA LYS A 119 13.71 12.23 4.79
C LYS A 119 13.33 13.37 5.76
N PHE A 120 12.47 13.08 6.73
CA PHE A 120 12.00 14.03 7.75
C PHE A 120 12.88 14.09 9.01
N ILE A 121 13.84 13.19 9.17
CA ILE A 121 14.86 13.30 10.23
C ILE A 121 15.84 14.40 9.80
N GLY A 122 15.66 15.61 10.34
CA GLY A 122 16.66 16.68 10.22
C GLY A 122 18.00 16.27 10.86
N THR A 123 19.09 16.98 10.53
CA THR A 123 20.39 16.70 11.15
C THR A 123 20.34 17.07 12.64
N PRO A 124 20.53 16.13 13.58
CA PRO A 124 20.59 16.47 14.99
C PRO A 124 21.79 17.38 15.24
N VAL A 125 21.55 18.51 15.89
CA VAL A 125 22.60 19.44 16.32
C VAL A 125 23.29 18.85 17.54
N THR A 126 24.34 18.06 17.31
CA THR A 126 25.25 17.56 18.34
C THR A 126 26.37 18.58 18.56
N THR A 127 27.11 18.47 19.66
CA THR A 127 28.22 19.39 19.96
C THR A 127 29.30 19.39 18.87
N GLU A 128 29.56 18.24 18.24
CA GLU A 128 30.49 18.14 17.11
C GLU A 128 29.93 18.79 15.83
N THR A 129 28.68 18.52 15.45
CA THR A 129 28.10 19.17 14.25
C THR A 129 27.91 20.67 14.45
N PHE A 130 27.58 21.11 15.67
CA PHE A 130 27.52 22.52 16.03
C PHE A 130 28.90 23.18 15.95
N ASN A 131 29.97 22.53 16.39
CA ASN A 131 31.33 23.10 16.29
C ASN A 131 31.80 23.22 14.84
N VAL A 132 31.53 22.22 13.99
CA VAL A 132 31.84 22.30 12.56
C VAL A 132 31.05 23.43 11.90
N TRP A 133 29.74 23.51 12.16
CA TRP A 133 28.90 24.61 11.68
C TRP A 133 29.41 25.97 12.17
N LYS A 134 29.74 26.07 13.46
CA LYS A 134 30.28 27.28 14.09
C LYS A 134 31.60 27.70 13.45
N GLN A 135 32.49 26.77 13.16
CA GLN A 135 33.74 27.05 12.47
C GLN A 135 33.50 27.60 11.07
N THR A 136 32.64 26.95 10.28
CA THR A 136 32.29 27.45 8.93
C THR A 136 31.62 28.82 8.97
N PHE A 137 30.78 29.07 9.98
CA PHE A 137 30.13 30.36 10.18
C PHE A 137 31.14 31.44 10.59
N GLU A 138 32.07 31.14 11.50
CA GLU A 138 33.13 32.07 11.90
C GLU A 138 34.08 32.38 10.73
N GLU A 139 34.37 31.41 9.87
CA GLU A 139 35.15 31.58 8.65
C GLU A 139 34.44 32.46 7.61
N GLU A 140 33.14 32.21 7.36
CA GLU A 140 32.32 33.03 6.46
C GLU A 140 32.21 34.46 6.98
N LEU A 141 32.00 34.64 8.29
CA LEU A 141 31.87 35.94 8.92
C LEU A 141 33.22 36.70 8.93
N ALA A 142 34.34 36.00 9.10
CA ALA A 142 35.67 36.59 8.96
C ALA A 142 35.98 36.97 7.51
N ALA A 143 35.56 36.15 6.54
CA ALA A 143 35.69 36.45 5.11
C ALA A 143 34.85 37.68 4.74
N GLU A 144 33.58 37.73 5.16
CA GLU A 144 32.66 38.85 4.99
C GLU A 144 33.19 40.11 5.69
N GLN A 145 33.76 40.00 6.89
CA GLN A 145 34.39 41.14 7.56
C GLN A 145 35.67 41.60 6.86
N SER A 146 36.47 40.70 6.28
CA SER A 146 37.66 41.08 5.53
C SER A 146 37.31 41.77 4.21
N LEU A 147 36.29 41.27 3.50
CA LEU A 147 35.72 41.86 2.30
C LEU A 147 35.00 43.17 2.62
N GLY A 148 34.24 43.21 3.70
CA GLY A 148 33.60 44.40 4.26
C GLY A 148 34.60 45.45 4.68
N LYS A 149 35.76 45.09 5.24
CA LYS A 149 36.83 46.04 5.59
C LYS A 149 37.59 46.54 4.35
N LEU A 150 37.67 45.72 3.30
CA LEU A 150 38.15 46.13 1.96
C LEU A 150 37.13 47.01 1.22
N GLU A 151 35.84 46.71 1.35
CA GLU A 151 34.72 47.49 0.82
C GLU A 151 34.55 48.80 1.60
N ILE A 152 34.65 48.82 2.93
CA ILE A 152 34.63 50.04 3.77
C ILE A 152 35.82 50.92 3.43
N LYS A 153 37.03 50.35 3.22
CA LYS A 153 38.17 51.12 2.70
C LYS A 153 37.95 51.68 1.27
N LYS A 154 37.08 51.06 0.46
CA LYS A 154 36.66 51.56 -0.88
C LYS A 154 35.39 52.43 -0.85
N ALA A 155 34.59 52.35 0.22
CA ALA A 155 33.29 53.03 0.40
C ALA A 155 33.41 54.28 1.28
N ASP A 156 34.45 54.40 2.11
CA ASP A 156 34.90 55.69 2.66
C ASP A 156 35.22 56.69 1.53
N SER A 157 35.53 56.19 0.33
CA SER A 157 35.68 56.99 -0.90
C SER A 157 34.41 57.06 -1.77
N LYS A 158 33.35 56.28 -1.48
CA LYS A 158 32.05 56.34 -2.17
C LYS A 158 30.88 56.03 -1.22
N LYS A 159 30.33 57.12 -0.67
CA LYS A 159 28.92 57.35 -0.31
C LYS A 159 28.26 56.33 0.65
N LEU A 160 28.02 56.82 1.87
CA LEU A 160 26.95 56.50 2.81
C LEU A 160 25.78 55.71 2.19
N LYS A 161 25.76 54.38 2.37
CA LYS A 161 24.59 53.54 2.09
C LYS A 161 23.58 53.75 3.22
N LEU A 162 22.38 54.26 2.90
CA LEU A 162 21.28 54.42 3.85
C LEU A 162 20.86 53.06 4.42
N ASN A 163 20.46 53.03 5.69
CA ASN A 163 19.92 51.85 6.34
C ASN A 163 18.55 51.47 5.72
N GLY A 164 18.16 50.19 5.77
CA GLY A 164 16.90 49.69 5.21
C GLY A 164 15.65 50.42 5.72
N ARG A 165 15.68 50.93 6.96
CA ARG A 165 14.63 51.81 7.50
C ARG A 165 14.57 53.17 6.80
N GLU A 166 15.72 53.79 6.57
CA GLU A 166 15.80 55.10 5.90
C GLU A 166 15.43 54.99 4.43
N LEU A 167 15.74 53.86 3.79
CA LEU A 167 15.31 53.53 2.43
C LEU A 167 13.78 53.46 2.35
N PHE A 168 13.15 52.85 3.35
CA PHE A 168 11.68 52.70 3.45
C PHE A 168 10.97 54.02 3.74
N GLU A 169 11.59 54.90 4.54
CA GLU A 169 11.04 56.22 4.86
C GLU A 169 11.24 57.24 3.72
N GLN A 170 12.29 57.11 2.89
CA GLN A 170 12.48 57.96 1.70
C GLN A 170 11.66 57.52 0.49
N ASP A 171 11.31 56.25 0.39
CA ASP A 171 10.49 55.72 -0.70
C ASP A 171 9.01 56.11 -0.51
N ARG A 172 8.69 57.36 -0.84
CA ARG A 172 7.32 57.90 -0.83
C ARG A 172 6.42 57.28 -1.91
N THR A 173 6.92 56.40 -2.76
CA THR A 173 6.11 55.76 -3.80
C THR A 173 5.15 54.73 -3.21
N LEU A 174 5.55 54.06 -2.11
CA LEU A 174 4.69 53.13 -1.36
C LEU A 174 3.58 53.84 -0.56
N ALA A 175 3.83 55.06 -0.08
CA ALA A 175 2.82 55.85 0.62
C ALA A 175 1.81 56.50 -0.36
N ASN A 176 2.22 56.71 -1.62
CA ASN A 176 1.37 57.31 -2.65
C ASN A 176 0.67 56.27 -3.54
N SER A 177 1.04 55.00 -3.49
CA SER A 177 0.37 53.95 -4.28
C SER A 177 -1.08 53.74 -3.86
N ASP A 178 -1.41 53.87 -2.57
CA ASP A 178 -2.80 53.81 -2.09
C ASP A 178 -3.64 55.01 -2.56
N THR A 179 -3.05 56.19 -2.66
CA THR A 179 -3.78 57.40 -3.09
C THR A 179 -3.96 57.46 -4.60
N ILE A 180 -3.02 56.93 -5.39
CA ILE A 180 -3.14 56.81 -6.85
C ILE A 180 -4.18 55.74 -7.22
N PHE A 181 -4.24 54.61 -6.50
CA PHE A 181 -5.26 53.59 -6.72
C PHE A 181 -6.68 54.10 -6.42
N ILE A 182 -6.85 54.93 -5.38
CA ILE A 182 -8.14 55.54 -5.03
C ILE A 182 -8.52 56.69 -5.98
N ALA A 183 -7.57 57.42 -6.56
CA ALA A 183 -7.85 58.54 -7.47
C ALA A 183 -8.18 58.10 -8.91
N GLU A 184 -7.71 56.92 -9.35
CA GLU A 184 -7.90 56.41 -10.72
C GLU A 184 -8.87 55.21 -10.82
N GLY A 185 -9.24 54.58 -9.70
CA GLY A 185 -10.08 53.38 -9.65
C GLY A 185 -11.57 53.65 -9.38
N GLY A 186 -12.16 54.64 -10.05
CA GLY A 186 -13.60 54.89 -10.05
C GLY A 186 -14.40 54.00 -11.01
N ASP A 187 -14.05 52.72 -11.16
CA ASP A 187 -14.84 51.78 -11.97
C ASP A 187 -15.39 50.66 -11.08
N GLN A 188 -16.68 50.76 -10.78
CA GLN A 188 -17.44 49.70 -10.12
C GLN A 188 -17.55 48.53 -11.09
N VAL A 189 -16.79 47.46 -10.86
CA VAL A 189 -17.09 46.16 -11.49
C VAL A 189 -18.36 45.59 -10.83
N PRO A 190 -19.49 45.46 -11.57
CA PRO A 190 -20.72 44.94 -10.99
C PRO A 190 -20.56 43.45 -10.67
N LEU A 191 -20.76 43.09 -9.40
CA LEU A 191 -20.98 41.71 -8.95
C LEU A 191 -22.29 41.19 -9.56
N LYS A 192 -22.18 40.32 -10.55
CA LYS A 192 -23.31 39.61 -11.13
C LYS A 192 -23.61 38.39 -10.25
N VAL A 193 -24.71 38.48 -9.49
CA VAL A 193 -25.37 37.35 -8.80
C VAL A 193 -26.09 36.49 -9.81
#